data_AF-A0A3N0E5N3-F1
#
_entry.id   AF-A0A3N0E5N3-F1
#
_cell.length_a   1.000
_cell.length_b   1.000
_cell.length_c   1.000
_cell.angle_alpha   90.00
_cell.angle_beta   90.00
_cell.angle_gamma   90.00
#
_symmetry.space_group_name_H-M   'P 1'
#
loop_
_entity.id
_entity.type
_entity.pdbx_description
1 polymer ?
#
loop_
_entity_poly.entity_id
_entity_poly.type
_entity_poly.pdbx_seq_one_letter_code
_entity_poly.pdbx_strand_id
1 'polypeptide(L)'
;MSRIRTVERCYAVPEPSEFAVVTPLILSLPETEPAPCARTAARHGGPGAAELRLLRRTVTGAGPDRLRAPEDPDERTRYRWMVGHHTAFAVWQSLARLLRSIAETPAPAAHTIRQAAKLYDVYSVLFLYAGSCSADRYAATVRADMTASHPAFSGQWARDYRPIPDLLRQVRARLPADLAASLTEAAAHNHQVHMAVAKKLVPDGVSLLQQAARDPGHGPSEDDHELYDAHFDVRRRLVCQPFFTAQLVRLLTQCLCDIADHGLEDPDAVPAEFTGSHSEALERFVRDPKNILLGLAETLSGSRVREQFHEATFRDPNETT
;
A
#
# COMPACT_ATOMS: atom_id res chain seq x y z
N MET A 1 -27.09 15.72 -7.78
CA MET A 1 -26.21 15.17 -8.83
C MET A 1 -24.90 15.93 -8.83
N SER A 2 -23.83 15.34 -8.29
CA SER A 2 -22.49 15.94 -8.31
C SER A 2 -21.90 15.80 -9.71
N ARG A 3 -21.43 16.90 -10.32
CA ARG A 3 -20.79 16.83 -11.66
C ARG A 3 -19.50 16.00 -11.54
N ILE A 4 -19.38 14.95 -12.33
CA ILE A 4 -18.15 14.16 -12.47
C ILE A 4 -17.05 15.13 -12.95
N ARG A 5 -16.05 15.39 -12.09
CA ARG A 5 -14.89 16.21 -12.47
C ARG A 5 -13.97 15.38 -13.34
N THR A 6 -13.81 15.77 -14.61
CA THR A 6 -12.80 15.17 -15.50
C THR A 6 -11.43 15.77 -15.19
N VAL A 7 -10.37 14.96 -15.22
CA VAL A 7 -9.00 15.50 -15.09
C VAL A 7 -8.59 16.14 -16.42
N GLU A 8 -8.57 17.47 -16.48
CA GLU A 8 -8.19 18.22 -17.69
C GLU A 8 -6.69 18.06 -18.03
N ARG A 9 -5.85 17.82 -17.01
CA ARG A 9 -4.41 17.56 -17.14
C ARG A 9 -4.02 16.31 -16.35
N CYS A 10 -3.90 15.15 -17.00
CA CYS A 10 -3.30 13.99 -16.35
C CYS A 10 -1.77 14.13 -16.32
N TYR A 11 -1.15 13.62 -15.25
CA TYR A 11 0.28 13.66 -15.00
C TYR A 11 1.02 12.62 -15.85
N ALA A 12 2.25 12.92 -16.25
CA ALA A 12 3.16 11.91 -16.79
C ALA A 12 3.82 11.18 -15.62
N VAL A 13 3.88 9.84 -15.71
CA VAL A 13 4.67 9.04 -14.76
C VAL A 13 6.13 9.22 -15.15
N PRO A 14 7.01 9.66 -14.24
CA PRO A 14 8.43 9.79 -14.55
C PRO A 14 9.03 8.47 -15.04
N GLU A 15 9.98 8.53 -15.97
CA GLU A 15 10.78 7.38 -16.36
C GLU A 15 11.48 6.77 -15.11
N PRO A 16 11.71 5.45 -15.09
CA PRO A 16 12.37 4.81 -13.96
C PRO A 16 13.81 5.30 -13.86
N SER A 17 14.18 5.78 -12.67
CA SER A 17 15.56 6.13 -12.35
C SER A 17 16.42 4.87 -12.24
N GLU A 18 17.72 5.03 -12.47
CA GLU A 18 18.68 3.94 -12.31
C GLU A 18 18.92 3.62 -10.83
N PHE A 19 18.95 4.64 -9.97
CA PHE A 19 19.35 4.51 -8.57
C PHE A 19 18.45 5.28 -7.61
N ALA A 20 18.01 4.63 -6.53
CA ALA A 20 17.51 5.11 -5.23
C ALA A 20 16.53 6.32 -5.16
N VAL A 21 16.05 6.86 -6.26
CA VAL A 21 15.15 8.01 -6.24
C VAL A 21 13.74 7.53 -5.89
N VAL A 22 13.24 7.97 -4.74
CA VAL A 22 11.82 7.92 -4.40
C VAL A 22 11.17 9.18 -4.95
N THR A 23 10.35 9.03 -5.98
CA THR A 23 9.60 10.16 -6.54
C THR A 23 8.44 10.53 -5.60
N PRO A 24 8.06 11.81 -5.50
CA PRO A 24 6.87 12.21 -4.76
C PRO A 24 5.65 11.38 -5.17
N LEU A 25 4.89 10.89 -4.20
CA LEU A 25 3.69 10.12 -4.48
C LEU A 25 2.52 11.06 -4.71
N ILE A 26 1.85 10.97 -5.86
CA ILE A 26 0.68 11.79 -6.14
C ILE A 26 -0.58 10.93 -6.00
N LEU A 27 -1.41 11.24 -4.99
CA LEU A 27 -2.67 10.55 -4.74
C LEU A 27 -3.83 11.55 -4.68
N SER A 28 -5.04 11.09 -5.00
CA SER A 28 -6.25 11.83 -4.62
C SER A 28 -6.46 11.77 -3.10
N LEU A 29 -7.45 12.50 -2.58
CA LEU A 29 -7.96 12.23 -1.24
C LEU A 29 -8.63 10.84 -1.21
N PRO A 30 -8.62 10.12 -0.06
CA PRO A 30 -9.11 8.73 0.03
C PRO A 30 -10.57 8.53 -0.42
N GLU A 31 -11.42 9.53 -0.20
CA GLU A 31 -12.83 9.56 -0.59
C GLU A 31 -13.06 9.93 -2.06
N THR A 32 -12.01 10.36 -2.77
CA THR A 32 -12.11 10.78 -4.17
C THR A 32 -11.68 9.64 -5.08
N GLU A 33 -12.62 9.14 -5.88
CA GLU A 33 -12.30 8.16 -6.91
C GLU A 33 -11.36 8.74 -7.98
N PRO A 34 -10.45 7.93 -8.55
CA PRO A 34 -9.67 8.34 -9.70
C PRO A 34 -10.59 8.69 -10.86
N ALA A 35 -10.49 9.91 -11.36
CA ALA A 35 -11.37 10.39 -12.41
C ALA A 35 -11.05 9.72 -13.76
N PRO A 36 -12.04 9.59 -14.66
CA PRO A 36 -11.82 9.10 -16.00
C PRO A 36 -10.83 10.02 -16.72
N CYS A 37 -9.96 9.43 -17.53
CA CYS A 37 -8.94 10.19 -18.22
C CYS A 37 -9.47 10.78 -19.53
N ALA A 38 -9.33 12.10 -19.72
CA ALA A 38 -9.66 12.79 -20.97
C ALA A 38 -8.67 12.50 -22.12
N ARG A 39 -7.50 11.90 -21.82
CA ARG A 39 -6.46 11.59 -22.81
C ARG A 39 -6.49 10.11 -23.19
N THR A 40 -6.16 9.81 -24.45
CA THR A 40 -6.06 8.42 -24.93
C THR A 40 -5.00 7.64 -24.16
N ALA A 41 -5.24 6.33 -23.94
CA ALA A 41 -4.34 5.44 -23.22
C ALA A 41 -2.90 5.44 -23.78
N ALA A 42 -2.75 5.70 -25.10
CA ALA A 42 -1.47 5.77 -25.79
C ALA A 42 -0.52 6.88 -25.27
N ARG A 43 -1.05 8.01 -24.76
CA ARG A 43 -0.22 9.10 -24.21
C ARG A 43 0.18 8.92 -22.74
N HIS A 44 -0.34 7.89 -22.07
CA HIS A 44 0.02 7.58 -20.68
C HIS A 44 1.14 6.55 -20.56
N GLY A 45 1.59 5.96 -21.68
CA GLY A 45 2.54 4.84 -21.64
C GLY A 45 1.98 3.55 -21.02
N GLY A 46 0.66 3.47 -20.77
CA GLY A 46 0.04 2.40 -19.98
C GLY A 46 0.48 2.40 -18.51
N PRO A 47 0.12 1.40 -17.69
CA PRO A 47 1.11 0.95 -16.69
C PRO A 47 2.40 0.77 -17.46
N GLY A 48 3.50 1.44 -17.07
CA GLY A 48 4.64 1.48 -17.96
C GLY A 48 5.06 0.03 -18.23
N ALA A 49 4.86 -0.39 -19.48
CA ALA A 49 5.01 -1.81 -19.82
C ALA A 49 6.45 -2.25 -19.55
N ALA A 50 7.37 -1.28 -19.50
CA ALA A 50 8.73 -1.41 -19.00
C ALA A 50 8.79 -1.89 -17.54
N GLU A 51 8.05 -1.32 -16.59
CA GLU A 51 8.05 -1.77 -15.19
C GLU A 51 7.47 -3.16 -15.05
N LEU A 52 6.36 -3.47 -15.72
CA LEU A 52 5.80 -4.82 -15.65
C LEU A 52 6.76 -5.87 -16.23
N ARG A 53 7.47 -5.53 -17.33
CA ARG A 53 8.54 -6.38 -17.87
C ARG A 53 9.70 -6.52 -16.90
N LEU A 54 10.14 -5.43 -16.27
CA LEU A 54 11.21 -5.46 -15.27
C LEU A 54 10.81 -6.34 -14.09
N LEU A 55 9.62 -6.11 -13.51
CA LEU A 55 9.08 -6.87 -12.40
C LEU A 55 9.04 -8.39 -12.71
N ARG A 56 8.53 -8.77 -13.88
CA ARG A 56 8.54 -10.18 -14.34
C ARG A 56 9.94 -10.78 -14.43
N ARG A 57 10.89 -10.03 -15.01
CA ARG A 57 12.30 -10.46 -15.10
C ARG A 57 12.90 -10.67 -13.71
N THR A 58 12.67 -9.74 -12.79
CA THR A 58 13.19 -9.81 -11.43
C THR A 58 12.65 -11.02 -10.65
N VAL A 59 11.37 -11.36 -10.82
CA VAL A 59 10.80 -12.59 -10.21
C VAL A 59 11.47 -13.86 -10.76
N THR A 60 11.86 -13.87 -12.04
CA THR A 60 12.58 -15.00 -12.65
C THR A 60 14.07 -15.07 -12.31
N GLY A 61 14.57 -14.21 -11.43
CA GLY A 61 15.95 -14.21 -10.97
C GLY A 61 16.93 -13.40 -11.82
N ALA A 62 16.45 -12.67 -12.82
CA ALA A 62 17.28 -11.67 -13.50
C ALA A 62 17.43 -10.44 -12.59
N GLY A 63 18.66 -10.04 -12.28
CA GLY A 63 18.90 -8.85 -11.45
C GLY A 63 18.30 -7.57 -12.05
N PRO A 64 17.93 -6.60 -11.22
CA PRO A 64 17.37 -5.34 -11.68
C PRO A 64 18.43 -4.49 -12.40
N ASP A 65 18.09 -3.96 -13.58
CA ASP A 65 18.93 -3.01 -14.33
C ASP A 65 18.60 -1.55 -14.03
N ARG A 66 17.50 -1.30 -13.30
CA ARG A 66 17.00 0.02 -12.87
C ARG A 66 16.30 -0.11 -11.52
N LEU A 67 15.97 1.04 -10.90
CA LEU A 67 15.23 1.11 -9.63
C LEU A 67 15.96 0.40 -8.48
N ARG A 68 17.29 0.44 -8.49
CA ARG A 68 18.12 -0.18 -7.43
C ARG A 68 18.00 0.62 -6.14
N ALA A 69 17.93 -0.07 -5.00
CA ALA A 69 17.97 0.56 -3.68
C ALA A 69 19.39 1.06 -3.34
N PRO A 70 19.54 1.96 -2.35
CA PRO A 70 20.86 2.31 -1.83
C PRO A 70 21.65 1.09 -1.31
N GLU A 71 22.96 1.08 -1.55
CA GLU A 71 23.87 0.07 -1.01
C GLU A 71 24.15 0.31 0.48
N ASP A 72 24.20 1.57 0.91
CA ASP A 72 24.34 1.93 2.32
C ASP A 72 23.11 1.44 3.13
N PRO A 73 23.30 0.66 4.21
CA PRO A 73 22.19 0.10 4.97
C PRO A 73 21.27 1.14 5.65
N ASP A 74 21.79 2.31 6.05
CA ASP A 74 20.99 3.36 6.69
C ASP A 74 20.15 4.12 5.66
N GLU A 75 20.75 4.45 4.51
CA GLU A 75 20.02 4.99 3.37
C GLU A 75 18.97 4.00 2.86
N ARG A 76 19.30 2.71 2.77
CA ARG A 76 18.36 1.66 2.37
C ARG A 76 17.20 1.52 3.37
N THR A 77 17.46 1.66 4.66
CA THR A 77 16.40 1.63 5.68
C THR A 77 15.40 2.77 5.47
N ARG A 78 15.87 4.00 5.21
CA ARG A 78 15.01 5.14 4.87
C ARG A 78 14.28 4.94 3.55
N TYR A 79 14.98 4.40 2.55
CA TYR A 79 14.40 4.07 1.25
C TYR A 79 13.25 3.06 1.37
N ARG A 80 13.46 1.95 2.08
CA ARG A 80 12.43 0.93 2.37
C ARG A 80 11.26 1.52 3.12
N TRP A 81 11.53 2.40 4.09
CA TRP A 81 10.49 3.11 4.83
C TRP A 81 9.62 3.95 3.90
N MET A 82 10.22 4.78 3.05
CA MET A 82 9.52 5.65 2.12
C MET A 82 8.73 4.87 1.06
N VAL A 83 9.40 3.97 0.32
CA VAL A 83 8.76 3.19 -0.76
C VAL A 83 7.69 2.26 -0.18
N GLY A 84 7.94 1.62 0.96
CA GLY A 84 6.99 0.76 1.64
C GLY A 84 5.70 1.50 2.01
N HIS A 85 5.81 2.69 2.61
CA HIS A 85 4.67 3.52 2.97
C HIS A 85 3.95 4.08 1.74
N HIS A 86 4.68 4.55 0.72
CA HIS A 86 4.07 4.98 -0.54
C HIS A 86 3.22 3.88 -1.16
N THR A 87 3.77 2.66 -1.21
CA THR A 87 3.05 1.49 -1.72
C THR A 87 1.83 1.20 -0.86
N ALA A 88 1.97 1.27 0.47
CA ALA A 88 0.87 1.03 1.40
C ALA A 88 -0.26 2.04 1.22
N PHE A 89 0.02 3.32 1.00
CA PHE A 89 -1.01 4.36 0.80
C PHE A 89 -1.85 4.08 -0.46
N ALA A 90 -1.20 3.70 -1.56
CA ALA A 90 -1.89 3.31 -2.78
C ALA A 90 -2.67 1.98 -2.61
N VAL A 91 -2.11 1.01 -1.88
CA VAL A 91 -2.81 -0.23 -1.53
C VAL A 91 -4.05 0.06 -0.67
N TRP A 92 -3.97 0.96 0.30
CA TRP A 92 -5.09 1.34 1.16
C TRP A 92 -6.22 2.03 0.38
N GLN A 93 -5.91 2.96 -0.53
CA GLN A 93 -6.94 3.53 -1.40
C GLN A 93 -7.60 2.48 -2.31
N SER A 94 -6.83 1.50 -2.79
CA SER A 94 -7.39 0.39 -3.59
C SER A 94 -8.28 -0.52 -2.73
N LEU A 95 -7.85 -0.81 -1.51
CA LEU A 95 -8.58 -1.66 -0.57
C LEU A 95 -9.86 -0.98 -0.09
N ALA A 96 -9.82 0.30 0.27
CA ALA A 96 -11.00 1.06 0.66
C ALA A 96 -12.06 1.09 -0.45
N ARG A 97 -11.65 1.26 -1.72
CA ARG A 97 -12.57 1.19 -2.87
C ARG A 97 -13.22 -0.18 -3.02
N LEU A 98 -12.45 -1.26 -2.91
CA LEU A 98 -13.00 -2.62 -2.99
C LEU A 98 -13.92 -2.92 -1.81
N LEU A 99 -13.54 -2.56 -0.58
CA LEU A 99 -14.39 -2.78 0.60
C LEU A 99 -15.69 -1.99 0.50
N ARG A 100 -15.66 -0.76 -0.01
CA ARG A 100 -16.87 0.04 -0.26
C ARG A 100 -17.77 -0.61 -1.30
N SER A 101 -17.21 -1.00 -2.45
CA SER A 101 -17.95 -1.72 -3.49
C SER A 101 -18.57 -3.01 -2.96
N ILE A 102 -17.83 -3.77 -2.15
CA ILE A 102 -18.35 -4.96 -1.48
C ILE A 102 -19.46 -4.56 -0.52
N ALA A 103 -19.31 -3.54 0.33
CA ALA A 103 -20.34 -3.14 1.29
C ALA A 103 -21.65 -2.68 0.62
N GLU A 104 -21.56 -2.01 -0.52
CA GLU A 104 -22.69 -1.38 -1.22
C GLU A 104 -23.39 -2.34 -2.21
N THR A 105 -22.74 -3.41 -2.66
CA THR A 105 -23.31 -4.36 -3.64
C THR A 105 -24.09 -5.49 -2.95
N PRO A 106 -25.39 -5.68 -3.22
CA PRO A 106 -26.19 -6.73 -2.56
C PRO A 106 -25.57 -8.14 -2.65
N ALA A 107 -25.11 -8.54 -3.84
CA ALA A 107 -24.43 -9.80 -4.10
C ALA A 107 -23.06 -9.55 -4.76
N PRO A 108 -22.00 -9.22 -3.97
CA PRO A 108 -20.70 -8.89 -4.53
C PRO A 108 -20.06 -10.15 -5.12
N ALA A 109 -19.37 -9.98 -6.24
CA ALA A 109 -18.71 -11.10 -6.88
C ALA A 109 -17.57 -11.64 -6.00
N ALA A 110 -17.46 -12.97 -5.91
CA ALA A 110 -16.43 -13.62 -5.08
C ALA A 110 -15.00 -13.19 -5.45
N HIS A 111 -14.75 -12.80 -6.71
CA HIS A 111 -13.46 -12.30 -7.13
C HIS A 111 -13.09 -10.95 -6.49
N THR A 112 -14.07 -10.07 -6.25
CA THR A 112 -13.87 -8.76 -5.60
C THR A 112 -13.43 -8.95 -4.14
N ILE A 113 -14.06 -9.89 -3.44
CA ILE A 113 -13.68 -10.26 -2.07
C ILE A 113 -12.24 -10.82 -2.05
N ARG A 114 -11.92 -11.73 -2.98
CA ARG A 114 -10.55 -12.27 -3.10
C ARG A 114 -9.52 -11.19 -3.44
N GLN A 115 -9.86 -10.19 -4.25
CA GLN A 115 -8.98 -9.07 -4.53
C GLN A 115 -8.72 -8.21 -3.28
N ALA A 116 -9.74 -7.95 -2.46
CA ALA A 116 -9.57 -7.25 -1.18
C ALA A 116 -8.66 -8.04 -0.22
N ALA A 117 -8.84 -9.37 -0.14
CA ALA A 117 -7.96 -10.24 0.65
C ALA A 117 -6.49 -10.18 0.17
N LYS A 118 -6.26 -10.21 -1.16
CA LYS A 118 -4.91 -10.06 -1.74
C LYS A 118 -4.25 -8.72 -1.40
N LEU A 119 -5.01 -7.63 -1.30
CA LEU A 119 -4.46 -6.34 -0.89
C LEU A 119 -4.01 -6.35 0.57
N TYR A 120 -4.69 -7.08 1.46
CA TYR A 120 -4.18 -7.33 2.81
C TYR A 120 -2.90 -8.15 2.81
N ASP A 121 -2.83 -9.20 1.99
CA ASP A 121 -1.61 -10.01 1.86
C ASP A 121 -0.41 -9.17 1.38
N VAL A 122 -0.61 -8.31 0.37
CA VAL A 122 0.41 -7.35 -0.07
C VAL A 122 0.80 -6.40 1.05
N TYR A 123 -0.18 -5.86 1.77
CA TYR A 123 0.09 -4.95 2.87
C TYR A 123 0.90 -5.63 4.00
N SER A 124 0.70 -6.93 4.24
CA SER A 124 1.53 -7.72 5.16
C SER A 124 2.99 -7.79 4.70
N VAL A 125 3.22 -8.02 3.40
CA VAL A 125 4.58 -7.98 2.82
C VAL A 125 5.20 -6.59 2.98
N LEU A 126 4.41 -5.51 2.82
CA LEU A 126 4.92 -4.14 2.97
C LEU A 126 5.35 -3.81 4.39
N PHE A 127 4.70 -4.36 5.42
CA PHE A 127 5.18 -4.26 6.80
C PHE A 127 6.55 -4.91 6.97
N LEU A 128 6.73 -6.12 6.44
CA LEU A 128 8.00 -6.83 6.51
C LEU A 128 9.10 -6.09 5.74
N TYR A 129 8.76 -5.53 4.58
CA TYR A 129 9.67 -4.75 3.75
C TYR A 129 10.12 -3.46 4.44
N ALA A 130 9.19 -2.62 4.90
CA ALA A 130 9.53 -1.36 5.56
C ALA A 130 10.20 -1.59 6.93
N GLY A 131 9.84 -2.68 7.61
CA GLY A 131 10.38 -3.06 8.92
C GLY A 131 11.48 -4.12 8.88
N SER A 132 12.19 -4.27 7.76
CA SER A 132 13.21 -5.31 7.61
C SER A 132 14.44 -5.06 8.48
N CYS A 133 14.75 -3.80 8.81
CA CYS A 133 15.94 -3.41 9.58
C CYS A 133 15.93 -3.87 11.04
N SER A 134 17.08 -3.79 11.72
CA SER A 134 17.20 -3.98 13.17
C SER A 134 16.52 -2.86 13.98
N ALA A 135 16.21 -3.11 15.25
CA ALA A 135 15.63 -2.11 16.15
C ALA A 135 16.55 -0.88 16.32
N ASP A 136 17.86 -1.13 16.46
CA ASP A 136 18.86 -0.07 16.62
C ASP A 136 18.96 0.80 15.36
N ARG A 137 18.96 0.16 14.18
CA ARG A 137 18.98 0.87 12.90
C ARG A 137 17.71 1.69 12.69
N TYR A 138 16.55 1.12 13.01
CA TYR A 138 15.28 1.85 13.00
C TYR A 138 15.31 3.06 13.95
N ALA A 139 15.81 2.90 15.17
CA ALA A 139 15.92 3.97 16.15
C ALA A 139 16.83 5.11 15.67
N ALA A 140 17.98 4.77 15.10
CA ALA A 140 18.99 5.73 14.63
C ALA A 140 18.62 6.45 13.32
N THR A 141 17.75 5.85 12.50
CA THR A 141 17.37 6.40 11.19
C THR A 141 15.92 6.88 11.19
N VAL A 142 14.99 5.98 10.85
CA VAL A 142 13.57 6.27 10.64
C VAL A 142 12.91 6.91 11.86
N ARG A 143 13.11 6.36 13.07
CA ARG A 143 12.50 6.92 14.27
C ARG A 143 13.04 8.31 14.59
N ALA A 144 14.33 8.54 14.38
CA ALA A 144 14.94 9.86 14.54
C ALA A 144 14.33 10.87 13.56
N ASP A 145 14.18 10.49 12.27
CA ASP A 145 13.57 11.34 11.24
C ASP A 145 12.10 11.67 11.54
N MET A 146 11.32 10.68 12.01
CA MET A 146 9.93 10.87 12.45
C MET A 146 9.84 11.80 13.66
N THR A 147 10.70 11.60 14.66
CA THR A 147 10.74 12.42 15.89
C THR A 147 11.12 13.86 15.57
N ALA A 148 12.09 14.06 14.66
CA ALA A 148 12.50 15.38 14.17
C ALA A 148 11.38 16.08 13.41
N SER A 149 10.52 15.33 12.71
CA SER A 149 9.34 15.88 12.03
C SER A 149 8.26 16.29 13.03
N HIS A 150 7.94 15.42 14.00
CA HIS A 150 7.06 15.75 15.11
C HIS A 150 7.24 14.76 16.28
N PRO A 151 7.30 15.21 17.55
CA PRO A 151 7.51 14.32 18.70
C PRO A 151 6.39 13.28 18.89
N ALA A 152 5.16 13.61 18.49
CA ALA A 152 3.99 12.73 18.53
C ALA A 152 3.71 11.97 17.22
N PHE A 153 4.66 11.92 16.27
CA PHE A 153 4.43 11.36 14.93
C PHE A 153 3.82 9.95 14.98
N SER A 154 2.71 9.74 14.27
CA SER A 154 1.93 8.51 14.36
C SER A 154 1.39 8.05 13.02
N GLY A 155 1.40 6.73 12.79
CA GLY A 155 0.71 6.12 11.65
C GLY A 155 -0.80 6.37 11.64
N GLN A 156 -1.40 6.75 12.78
CA GLN A 156 -2.81 7.13 12.85
C GLN A 156 -3.13 8.40 12.04
N TRP A 157 -2.12 9.19 11.69
CA TRP A 157 -2.28 10.41 10.88
C TRP A 157 -2.41 10.11 9.39
N ALA A 158 -2.30 8.85 8.96
CA ALA A 158 -2.49 8.49 7.57
C ALA A 158 -3.97 8.62 7.15
N ARG A 159 -4.27 9.56 6.25
CA ARG A 159 -5.61 9.75 5.68
C ARG A 159 -6.14 8.48 5.01
N ASP A 160 -5.27 7.78 4.28
CA ASP A 160 -5.65 6.66 3.40
C ASP A 160 -6.07 5.40 4.16
N TYR A 161 -5.56 5.20 5.38
CA TYR A 161 -5.93 4.03 6.21
C TYR A 161 -7.24 4.22 6.96
N ARG A 162 -7.59 5.45 7.32
CA ARG A 162 -8.72 5.80 8.20
C ARG A 162 -10.04 5.10 7.82
N PRO A 163 -10.46 4.99 6.55
CA PRO A 163 -11.74 4.37 6.21
C PRO A 163 -11.78 2.84 6.38
N ILE A 164 -10.61 2.17 6.37
CA ILE A 164 -10.52 0.72 6.21
C ILE A 164 -11.18 -0.06 7.37
N PRO A 165 -10.92 0.24 8.66
CA PRO A 165 -11.49 -0.53 9.77
C PRO A 165 -13.02 -0.52 9.78
N ASP A 166 -13.63 0.64 9.52
CA ASP A 166 -15.08 0.78 9.48
C ASP A 166 -15.69 0.06 8.27
N LEU A 167 -15.08 0.20 7.08
CA LEU A 167 -15.52 -0.51 5.88
C LEU A 167 -15.41 -2.03 6.04
N LEU A 168 -14.32 -2.54 6.63
CA LEU A 168 -14.17 -3.96 6.92
C LEU A 168 -15.26 -4.46 7.90
N ARG A 169 -15.58 -3.66 8.93
CA ARG A 169 -16.68 -3.97 9.86
C ARG A 169 -18.02 -4.06 9.14
N GLN A 170 -18.32 -3.13 8.25
CA GLN A 170 -19.55 -3.14 7.44
C GLN A 170 -19.62 -4.37 6.54
N VAL A 171 -18.53 -4.73 5.86
CA VAL A 171 -18.46 -5.94 5.02
C VAL A 171 -18.73 -7.20 5.85
N ARG A 172 -18.10 -7.33 7.03
CA ARG A 172 -18.31 -8.49 7.93
C ARG A 172 -19.72 -8.58 8.50
N ALA A 173 -20.35 -7.45 8.79
CA ALA A 173 -21.72 -7.42 9.31
C ALA A 173 -22.76 -7.80 8.25
N ARG A 174 -22.45 -7.53 6.97
CA ARG A 174 -23.38 -7.71 5.86
C ARG A 174 -23.26 -9.08 5.19
N LEU A 175 -22.04 -9.59 5.04
CA LEU A 175 -21.80 -10.84 4.32
C LEU A 175 -21.97 -12.07 5.20
N PRO A 176 -22.48 -13.18 4.64
CA PRO A 176 -22.34 -14.51 5.24
C PRO A 176 -20.88 -14.82 5.62
N ALA A 177 -20.70 -15.52 6.75
CA ALA A 177 -19.38 -15.78 7.33
C ALA A 177 -18.45 -16.55 6.39
N ASP A 178 -18.97 -17.49 5.60
CA ASP A 178 -18.25 -18.27 4.60
C ASP A 178 -17.72 -17.40 3.46
N LEU A 179 -18.53 -16.45 2.97
CA LEU A 179 -18.11 -15.50 1.94
C LEU A 179 -17.07 -14.50 2.47
N ALA A 180 -17.19 -14.08 3.74
CA ALA A 180 -16.28 -13.13 4.37
C ALA A 180 -15.00 -13.76 4.95
N ALA A 181 -14.92 -15.10 5.02
CA ALA A 181 -13.87 -15.83 5.74
C ALA A 181 -12.47 -15.44 5.24
N SER A 182 -12.21 -15.58 3.94
CA SER A 182 -10.90 -15.29 3.34
C SER A 182 -10.42 -13.85 3.56
N LEU A 183 -11.32 -12.87 3.47
CA LEU A 183 -11.02 -11.46 3.74
C LEU A 183 -10.75 -11.23 5.23
N THR A 184 -11.52 -11.88 6.10
CA THR A 184 -11.39 -11.75 7.55
C THR A 184 -10.07 -12.34 8.04
N GLU A 185 -9.70 -13.50 7.52
CA GLU A 185 -8.43 -14.17 7.76
C GLU A 185 -7.24 -13.33 7.27
N ALA A 186 -7.28 -12.83 6.04
CA ALA A 186 -6.21 -11.97 5.50
C ALA A 186 -6.02 -10.69 6.33
N ALA A 187 -7.11 -10.06 6.79
CA ALA A 187 -7.04 -8.90 7.68
C ALA A 187 -6.47 -9.24 9.06
N ALA A 188 -6.78 -10.42 9.59
CA ALA A 188 -6.22 -10.90 10.86
C ALA A 188 -4.71 -11.16 10.74
N HIS A 189 -4.28 -11.86 9.69
CA HIS A 189 -2.86 -12.08 9.39
C HIS A 189 -2.11 -10.76 9.22
N ASN A 190 -2.68 -9.81 8.49
CA ASN A 190 -2.09 -8.48 8.34
C ASN A 190 -1.88 -7.76 9.68
N HIS A 191 -2.87 -7.82 10.57
CA HIS A 191 -2.74 -7.26 11.91
C HIS A 191 -1.65 -7.95 12.74
N GLN A 192 -1.55 -9.27 12.66
CA GLN A 192 -0.50 -10.04 13.35
C GLN A 192 0.89 -9.65 12.85
N VAL A 193 1.08 -9.54 11.53
CA VAL A 193 2.33 -9.11 10.91
C VAL A 193 2.68 -7.68 11.34
N HIS A 194 1.71 -6.76 11.36
CA HIS A 194 1.91 -5.41 11.87
C HIS A 194 2.44 -5.44 13.31
N MET A 195 1.81 -6.22 14.18
CA MET A 195 2.19 -6.28 15.59
C MET A 195 3.55 -6.94 15.80
N ALA A 196 3.87 -7.95 15.00
CA ALA A 196 5.17 -8.57 14.96
C ALA A 196 6.28 -7.58 14.60
N VAL A 197 6.09 -6.82 13.52
CA VAL A 197 7.05 -5.78 13.10
C VAL A 197 7.15 -4.66 14.13
N ALA A 198 6.04 -4.19 14.68
CA ALA A 198 6.04 -3.14 15.71
C ALA A 198 6.82 -3.58 16.96
N LYS A 199 6.60 -4.81 17.44
CA LYS A 199 7.34 -5.39 18.57
C LYS A 199 8.84 -5.53 18.26
N LYS A 200 9.20 -5.88 17.03
CA LYS A 200 10.60 -5.97 16.59
C LYS A 200 11.29 -4.61 16.62
N LEU A 201 10.66 -3.58 16.06
CA LEU A 201 11.28 -2.27 15.87
C LEU A 201 11.23 -1.39 17.13
N VAL A 202 10.24 -1.61 18.00
CA VAL A 202 10.03 -0.87 19.25
C VAL A 202 9.75 -1.87 20.37
N PRO A 203 10.77 -2.60 20.87
CA PRO A 203 10.59 -3.67 21.83
C PRO A 203 9.95 -3.22 23.16
N ASP A 204 10.22 -1.98 23.57
CA ASP A 204 9.61 -1.37 24.77
C ASP A 204 8.13 -0.98 24.56
N GLY A 205 7.62 -1.10 23.33
CA GLY A 205 6.21 -0.87 22.98
C GLY A 205 5.73 0.58 23.03
N VAL A 206 6.58 1.55 23.42
CA VAL A 206 6.15 2.94 23.57
C VAL A 206 6.17 3.67 22.22
N SER A 207 4.98 3.89 21.66
CA SER A 207 4.81 4.72 20.46
C SER A 207 5.16 6.19 20.75
N LEU A 208 5.59 6.92 19.71
CA LEU A 208 5.86 8.36 19.81
C LEU A 208 4.63 9.15 20.31
N LEU A 209 3.44 8.75 19.88
CA LEU A 209 2.18 9.33 20.35
C LEU A 209 1.99 9.20 21.87
N GLN A 210 2.28 8.00 22.42
CA GLN A 210 2.22 7.76 23.87
C GLN A 210 3.31 8.53 24.61
N GLN A 211 4.51 8.64 24.04
CA GLN A 211 5.61 9.43 24.63
C GLN A 211 5.27 10.92 24.71
N ALA A 212 4.54 11.44 23.74
CA ALA A 212 4.14 12.85 23.69
C ALA A 212 2.92 13.18 24.55
N ALA A 213 2.39 12.22 25.33
CA ALA A 213 1.26 12.40 26.25
C ALA A 213 0.01 13.07 25.61
N ARG A 214 -0.24 12.87 24.32
CA ARG A 214 -1.50 13.29 23.70
C ARG A 214 -2.65 12.40 24.19
N ASP A 215 -3.77 13.03 24.54
CA ASP A 215 -4.95 12.31 25.03
C ASP A 215 -5.48 11.31 23.99
N PRO A 216 -5.57 10.01 24.35
CA PRO A 216 -6.24 9.02 23.52
C PRO A 216 -7.74 9.40 23.39
N GLY A 217 -8.20 9.76 22.19
CA GLY A 217 -9.62 10.00 21.94
C GLY A 217 -9.93 11.14 20.97
N HIS A 218 -9.00 12.07 20.80
CA HIS A 218 -9.07 13.05 19.73
C HIS A 218 -8.39 12.45 18.50
N GLY A 219 -9.15 12.22 17.43
CA GLY A 219 -8.58 11.79 16.15
C GLY A 219 -7.56 12.80 15.60
N PRO A 220 -6.78 12.44 14.57
CA PRO A 220 -5.83 13.36 13.95
C PRO A 220 -6.52 14.65 13.47
N SER A 221 -5.85 15.79 13.64
CA SER A 221 -6.26 17.07 13.05
C SER A 221 -5.91 17.12 11.55
N GLU A 222 -6.41 18.13 10.83
CA GLU A 222 -5.97 18.39 9.46
C GLU A 222 -4.46 18.70 9.37
N ASP A 223 -3.92 19.43 10.34
CA ASP A 223 -2.48 19.72 10.42
C ASP A 223 -1.66 18.43 10.63
N ASP A 224 -2.13 17.50 11.47
CA ASP A 224 -1.47 16.20 11.67
C ASP A 224 -1.41 15.43 10.34
N HIS A 225 -2.49 15.47 9.56
CA HIS A 225 -2.55 14.84 8.26
C HIS A 225 -1.65 15.51 7.21
N GLU A 226 -1.59 16.84 7.18
CA GLU A 226 -0.71 17.58 6.28
C GLU A 226 0.77 17.34 6.60
N LEU A 227 1.13 17.29 7.88
CA LEU A 227 2.47 16.96 8.33
C LEU A 227 2.84 15.53 7.92
N TYR A 228 1.92 14.57 8.08
CA TYR A 228 2.14 13.19 7.66
C TYR A 228 2.37 13.08 6.14
N ASP A 229 1.55 13.75 5.33
CA ASP A 229 1.73 13.82 3.87
C ASP A 229 3.07 14.47 3.51
N ALA A 230 3.46 15.55 4.20
CA ALA A 230 4.73 16.24 3.97
C ALA A 230 5.95 15.37 4.30
N HIS A 231 5.93 14.65 5.43
CA HIS A 231 7.01 13.74 5.84
C HIS A 231 7.26 12.65 4.78
N PHE A 232 6.19 12.11 4.21
CA PHE A 232 6.28 11.10 3.16
C PHE A 232 6.31 11.71 1.74
N ASP A 233 6.42 13.03 1.53
CA ASP A 233 6.34 13.67 0.20
C ASP A 233 5.14 13.18 -0.66
N VAL A 234 3.97 13.09 -0.02
CA VAL A 234 2.70 12.77 -0.65
C VAL A 234 2.00 14.06 -1.08
N ARG A 235 1.60 14.13 -2.34
CA ARG A 235 0.94 15.31 -2.93
C ARG A 235 -0.50 14.98 -3.28
N ARG A 236 -1.45 15.64 -2.60
CA ARG A 236 -2.88 15.45 -2.81
C ARG A 236 -3.37 16.19 -4.06
N ARG A 237 -3.68 15.45 -5.13
CA ARG A 237 -4.15 15.96 -6.43
C ARG A 237 -5.11 14.96 -7.08
N LEU A 238 -6.05 15.44 -7.89
CA LEU A 238 -6.88 14.56 -8.71
C LEU A 238 -6.01 13.80 -9.72
N VAL A 239 -6.03 12.48 -9.64
CA VAL A 239 -5.30 11.60 -10.56
C VAL A 239 -6.24 10.74 -11.38
N CYS A 240 -5.84 10.43 -12.61
CA CYS A 240 -6.56 9.49 -13.46
C CYS A 240 -6.15 8.04 -13.13
N GLN A 241 -7.07 7.08 -13.30
CA GLN A 241 -6.82 5.67 -12.97
C GLN A 241 -5.53 5.08 -13.63
N PRO A 242 -5.22 5.35 -14.92
CA PRO A 242 -3.97 4.87 -15.52
C PRO A 242 -2.71 5.36 -14.80
N PHE A 243 -2.70 6.62 -14.36
CA PHE A 243 -1.57 7.22 -13.65
C PHE A 243 -1.42 6.62 -12.24
N PHE A 244 -2.53 6.46 -11.51
CA PHE A 244 -2.54 5.76 -10.22
C PHE A 244 -1.96 4.34 -10.35
N THR A 245 -2.45 3.57 -11.32
CA THR A 245 -1.98 2.20 -11.56
C THR A 245 -0.49 2.17 -11.90
N ALA A 246 -0.01 3.07 -12.74
CA ALA A 246 1.40 3.11 -13.13
C ALA A 246 2.33 3.46 -11.97
N GLN A 247 1.97 4.41 -11.09
CA GLN A 247 2.72 4.68 -9.86
C GLN A 247 2.76 3.44 -8.95
N LEU A 248 1.63 2.78 -8.74
CA LEU A 248 1.58 1.58 -7.89
C LEU A 248 2.42 0.44 -8.47
N VAL A 249 2.38 0.20 -9.78
CA VAL A 249 3.24 -0.80 -10.43
C VAL A 249 4.72 -0.44 -10.29
N ARG A 250 5.09 0.84 -10.42
CA ARG A 250 6.47 1.32 -10.20
C ARG A 250 6.94 1.04 -8.77
N LEU A 251 6.13 1.37 -7.78
CA LEU A 251 6.41 1.14 -6.36
C LEU A 251 6.56 -0.35 -6.03
N LEU A 252 5.65 -1.19 -6.54
CA LEU A 252 5.77 -2.65 -6.41
C LEU A 252 7.05 -3.17 -7.05
N THR A 253 7.47 -2.60 -8.18
CA THR A 253 8.72 -2.95 -8.86
C THR A 253 9.93 -2.56 -8.00
N GLN A 254 9.93 -1.36 -7.41
CA GLN A 254 10.99 -0.91 -6.49
C GLN A 254 11.14 -1.86 -5.29
N CYS A 255 10.03 -2.20 -4.62
CA CYS A 255 10.05 -3.17 -3.52
C CYS A 255 10.65 -4.51 -3.97
N LEU A 256 10.24 -5.01 -5.14
CA LEU A 256 10.65 -6.33 -5.62
C LEU A 256 12.13 -6.35 -6.03
N CYS A 257 12.62 -5.31 -6.72
CA CYS A 257 14.03 -5.17 -7.05
C CYS A 257 14.91 -5.16 -5.79
N ASP A 258 14.53 -4.37 -4.77
CA ASP A 258 15.25 -4.33 -3.50
C ASP A 258 15.22 -5.68 -2.77
N ILE A 259 14.05 -6.34 -2.68
CA ILE A 259 13.93 -7.68 -2.09
C ILE A 259 14.78 -8.71 -2.86
N ALA A 260 14.92 -8.57 -4.17
CA ALA A 260 15.74 -9.48 -4.97
C ALA A 260 17.24 -9.31 -4.71
N ASP A 261 17.70 -8.07 -4.54
CA ASP A 261 19.12 -7.76 -4.30
C ASP A 261 19.54 -7.98 -2.84
N HIS A 262 18.65 -7.67 -1.89
CA HIS A 262 19.01 -7.55 -0.47
C HIS A 262 18.17 -8.43 0.48
N GLY A 263 17.13 -9.12 -0.02
CA GLY A 263 16.23 -9.91 0.82
C GLY A 263 15.39 -9.08 1.81
N LEU A 264 14.71 -9.76 2.74
CA LEU A 264 13.89 -9.14 3.80
C LEU A 264 14.53 -9.23 5.20
N GLU A 265 15.68 -9.89 5.30
CA GLU A 265 16.41 -10.07 6.56
C GLU A 265 17.49 -8.99 6.67
N ASP A 266 17.61 -8.40 7.86
CA ASP A 266 18.75 -7.58 8.21
C ASP A 266 19.73 -8.47 8.99
N PRO A 267 20.99 -8.61 8.55
CA PRO A 267 21.99 -9.44 9.24
C PRO A 267 22.24 -8.97 10.68
N ASP A 268 21.99 -7.71 10.99
CA ASP A 268 22.16 -7.13 12.33
C ASP A 268 20.89 -7.26 13.19
N ALA A 269 19.78 -7.74 12.62
CA ALA A 269 18.55 -7.92 13.38
C ALA A 269 18.59 -9.19 14.21
N VAL A 270 18.32 -9.06 15.51
CA VAL A 270 17.98 -10.21 16.34
C VAL A 270 16.67 -10.81 15.79
N PRO A 271 16.62 -12.11 15.44
CA PRO A 271 15.39 -12.74 15.01
C PRO A 271 14.33 -12.54 16.09
N ALA A 272 13.21 -11.92 15.73
CA ALA A 272 12.10 -11.82 16.66
C ALA A 272 11.53 -13.23 16.89
N GLU A 273 11.52 -13.67 18.14
CA GLU A 273 10.91 -14.95 18.50
C GLU A 273 9.39 -14.82 18.39
N PHE A 274 8.83 -15.45 17.36
CA PHE A 274 7.40 -15.62 17.20
C PHE A 274 7.04 -17.06 17.50
N THR A 275 6.12 -17.27 18.44
CA THR A 275 5.63 -18.60 18.80
C THR A 275 4.20 -18.81 18.29
N GLY A 276 3.88 -20.06 17.94
CA GLY A 276 2.53 -20.48 17.54
C GLY A 276 2.08 -19.92 16.18
N SER A 277 0.78 -19.62 16.06
CA SER A 277 0.12 -19.19 14.82
C SER A 277 0.69 -17.91 14.20
N HIS A 278 1.37 -17.08 14.99
CA HIS A 278 2.06 -15.89 14.46
C HIS A 278 3.24 -16.26 13.55
N SER A 279 3.96 -17.36 13.85
CA SER A 279 5.09 -17.82 13.03
C SER A 279 4.61 -18.27 11.64
N GLU A 280 3.54 -19.05 11.57
CA GLU A 280 3.02 -19.58 10.30
C GLU A 280 2.55 -18.46 9.36
N ALA A 281 1.84 -17.46 9.91
CA ALA A 281 1.40 -16.30 9.13
C ALA A 281 2.59 -15.50 8.58
N LEU A 282 3.62 -15.26 9.40
CA LEU A 282 4.85 -14.57 9.00
C LEU A 282 5.64 -15.35 7.95
N GLU A 283 5.83 -16.65 8.16
CA GLU A 283 6.57 -17.54 7.26
C GLU A 283 5.98 -17.54 5.85
N ARG A 284 4.64 -17.49 5.73
CA ARG A 284 3.97 -17.38 4.43
C ARG A 284 4.43 -16.14 3.66
N PHE A 285 4.50 -14.98 4.31
CA PHE A 285 4.85 -13.72 3.67
C PHE A 285 6.36 -13.56 3.43
N VAL A 286 7.19 -14.18 4.28
CA VAL A 286 8.66 -14.22 4.10
C VAL A 286 9.06 -15.17 2.98
N ARG A 287 8.37 -16.31 2.84
CA ARG A 287 8.70 -17.33 1.84
C ARG A 287 8.41 -16.89 0.41
N ASP A 288 7.35 -16.11 0.21
CA ASP A 288 6.92 -15.74 -1.14
C ASP A 288 6.49 -14.26 -1.32
N PRO A 289 7.32 -13.29 -0.87
CA PRO A 289 6.99 -11.87 -1.04
C PRO A 289 6.94 -11.50 -2.52
N LYS A 290 7.81 -12.11 -3.35
CA LYS A 290 7.94 -11.80 -4.78
C LYS A 290 6.67 -12.13 -5.57
N ASN A 291 6.09 -13.32 -5.39
CA ASN A 291 4.86 -13.66 -6.12
C ASN A 291 3.64 -12.91 -5.59
N ILE A 292 3.59 -12.56 -4.30
CA ILE A 292 2.51 -11.74 -3.74
C ILE A 292 2.49 -10.35 -4.39
N LEU A 293 3.64 -9.69 -4.47
CA LEU A 293 3.76 -8.37 -5.12
C LEU A 293 3.49 -8.44 -6.62
N LEU A 294 4.04 -9.43 -7.33
CA LEU A 294 3.78 -9.66 -8.75
C LEU A 294 2.29 -9.90 -9.02
N GLY A 295 1.64 -10.75 -8.22
CA GLY A 295 0.22 -11.08 -8.40
C GLY A 295 -0.69 -9.85 -8.33
N LEU A 296 -0.36 -8.86 -7.49
CA LEU A 296 -1.05 -7.57 -7.48
C LEU A 296 -0.73 -6.75 -8.74
N ALA A 297 0.54 -6.62 -9.11
CA ALA A 297 0.93 -5.86 -10.31
C ALA A 297 0.26 -6.39 -11.59
N GLU A 298 0.14 -7.70 -11.73
CA GLU A 298 -0.55 -8.34 -12.86
C GLU A 298 -2.06 -8.13 -12.81
N THR A 299 -2.66 -8.20 -11.62
CA THR A 299 -4.08 -7.90 -11.44
C THR A 299 -4.38 -6.46 -11.86
N LEU A 300 -3.54 -5.50 -11.47
CA LEU A 300 -3.69 -4.08 -11.81
C LEU A 300 -3.42 -3.77 -13.28
N SER A 301 -2.53 -4.53 -13.92
CA SER A 301 -2.10 -4.31 -15.31
C SER A 301 -2.98 -5.06 -16.33
N GLY A 302 -3.76 -6.05 -15.89
CA GLY A 302 -4.65 -6.81 -16.75
C GLY A 302 -5.82 -5.98 -17.29
N SER A 303 -6.11 -6.12 -18.58
CA SER A 303 -7.17 -5.41 -19.31
C SER A 303 -8.58 -5.59 -18.74
N ARG A 304 -8.82 -6.63 -17.91
CA ARG A 304 -10.14 -6.90 -17.31
C ARG A 304 -10.54 -5.94 -16.18
N VAL A 305 -9.60 -5.20 -15.59
CA VAL A 305 -9.93 -4.17 -14.60
C VAL A 305 -10.60 -2.96 -15.26
N ARG A 306 -10.33 -2.71 -16.55
CA ARG A 306 -10.94 -1.58 -17.29
C ARG A 306 -12.44 -1.74 -17.51
N GLU A 307 -12.95 -2.97 -17.64
CA GLU A 307 -14.39 -3.24 -17.76
C GLU A 307 -15.07 -3.24 -16.39
N GLN A 308 -14.39 -3.70 -15.33
CA GLN A 308 -14.98 -3.94 -14.01
C GLN A 308 -15.23 -2.69 -13.16
N PHE A 309 -14.41 -1.63 -13.29
CA PHE A 309 -14.70 -0.34 -12.63
C PHE A 309 -15.77 0.48 -13.37
N HIS A 310 -15.94 0.23 -14.68
CA HIS A 310 -16.97 0.91 -15.49
C HIS A 310 -18.36 0.28 -15.33
N GLU A 311 -18.46 -1.05 -15.14
CA GLU A 311 -19.77 -1.72 -14.99
C GLU A 311 -20.44 -1.47 -13.62
N ALA A 312 -19.66 -1.26 -12.56
CA ALA A 312 -20.20 -1.02 -11.22
C ALA A 312 -20.80 0.40 -11.05
N THR A 313 -20.52 1.33 -11.96
CA THR A 313 -20.93 2.75 -11.88
C THR A 313 -22.08 3.12 -12.82
N PHE A 314 -22.62 2.19 -13.62
CA PHE A 314 -23.52 2.54 -14.74
C PHE A 314 -24.81 1.71 -14.89
N ARG A 315 -25.31 1.07 -13.82
CA ARG A 315 -26.71 0.60 -13.85
C ARG A 315 -27.64 1.70 -13.34
N ASP A 316 -28.25 2.40 -14.29
CA ASP A 316 -29.44 3.21 -14.03
C ASP A 316 -30.58 2.26 -13.61
N PRO A 317 -31.15 2.39 -12.39
CA PRO A 317 -32.26 1.56 -11.95
C PRO A 317 -33.57 1.81 -12.73
N ASN A 318 -33.61 2.74 -13.69
CA ASN A 318 -34.80 3.04 -14.50
C ASN A 318 -34.83 2.39 -15.90
N GLU A 319 -33.86 1.57 -16.29
CA GLU A 319 -33.95 0.78 -17.53
C GLU A 319 -34.65 -0.57 -17.29
N THR A 320 -35.93 -0.53 -16.93
CA THR A 320 -36.87 -1.63 -17.21
C THR A 320 -38.24 -1.03 -17.56
N THR A 321 -38.48 -0.92 -18.86
CA THR A 321 -39.81 -0.99 -19.49
C THR A 321 -39.88 -2.26 -20.29
#